data_AF-A0A8S2AAH5-F1
#
_entry.id   AF-A0A8S2AAH5-F1
#
_cell.length_a   1.000
_cell.length_b   1.000
_cell.length_c   1.000
_cell.angle_alpha   90.00
_cell.angle_beta   90.00
_cell.angle_gamma   90.00
#
_symmetry.space_group_name_H-M   'P 1'
#
loop_
_entity.id
_entity.type
_entity.pdbx_description
1 polymer ?
#
loop_
_entity_poly.entity_id
_entity_poly.type
_entity_poly.pdbx_seq_one_letter_code
_entity_poly.pdbx_strand_id
1 'polypeptide(L)'
;MRIAVSPGKVHQVFLNFRGEQLRYNFVSHLSDAFELQEIKYFIDKHEQRGKDLKHLFVRIKESSIALAIFSTRYPESSWCMDELVMMKKLSDQGKLLVIPIFYKVDAKDVKKPTGDSEFGKNFWRLAEDSTGDQIKKWKEALESISCKMGLSLGEKSSESDFVKEIVKEVQRVIEAFVSRKKRVIFGRKVGDFQLPIW
;
A
#
# COMPACT_ATOMS: atom_id res chain seq x y z
N MET A 1 -6.50 27.32 25.42
CA MET A 1 -7.23 26.70 24.29
C MET A 1 -6.28 25.69 23.64
N ARG A 2 -6.54 24.38 23.79
CA ARG A 2 -5.66 23.34 23.24
C ARG A 2 -5.77 23.37 21.72
N ILE A 3 -4.65 23.65 21.04
CA ILE A 3 -4.58 23.52 19.59
C ILE A 3 -4.82 22.04 19.28
N ALA A 4 -5.98 21.73 18.69
CA ALA A 4 -6.23 20.43 18.13
C ALA A 4 -5.30 20.26 16.92
N VAL A 5 -4.13 19.67 17.17
CA VAL A 5 -3.28 19.14 16.11
C VAL A 5 -4.13 18.05 15.46
N SER A 6 -4.54 18.25 14.20
CA SER A 6 -5.13 17.17 13.40
C SER A 6 -4.19 15.97 13.53
N PRO A 7 -4.66 14.78 13.98
CA PRO A 7 -3.75 13.69 14.26
C PRO A 7 -2.93 13.44 13.00
N GLY A 8 -1.61 13.58 13.11
CA GLY A 8 -0.72 13.09 12.06
C GLY A 8 -1.12 11.65 11.77
N LYS A 9 -1.12 11.27 10.49
CA LYS A 9 -1.31 9.89 10.01
C LYS A 9 -0.84 8.87 11.07
N VAL A 10 -1.79 8.11 11.64
CA VAL A 10 -1.56 7.26 12.83
C VAL A 10 -0.59 6.12 12.51
N HIS A 11 -0.63 5.66 11.27
CA HIS A 11 0.29 4.70 10.69
C HIS A 11 1.06 5.37 9.53
N GLN A 12 2.33 5.01 9.34
CA GLN A 12 3.10 5.50 8.20
C GLN A 12 2.86 4.60 6.98
N VAL A 13 2.80 3.29 7.18
CA VAL A 13 2.70 2.27 6.13
C VAL A 13 1.51 1.33 6.35
N PHE A 14 0.71 1.10 5.32
CA PHE A 14 -0.32 0.06 5.27
C PHE A 14 0.19 -1.15 4.47
N LEU A 15 0.10 -2.37 5.01
CA LEU A 15 0.49 -3.60 4.34
C LEU A 15 -0.75 -4.34 3.85
N ASN A 16 -0.91 -4.42 2.53
CA ASN A 16 -2.01 -5.10 1.85
C ASN A 16 -1.47 -6.34 1.14
N PHE A 17 -1.90 -7.52 1.59
CA PHE A 17 -1.42 -8.81 1.09
C PHE A 17 -2.40 -9.93 1.45
N ARG A 18 -2.18 -11.11 0.87
CA ARG A 18 -2.94 -12.34 1.18
C ARG A 18 -2.02 -13.54 1.30
N GLY A 19 -2.40 -14.46 2.19
CA GLY A 19 -1.84 -15.79 2.30
C GLY A 19 -1.05 -16.00 3.60
N GLU A 20 -1.40 -17.07 4.30
CA GLU A 20 -0.86 -17.44 5.61
C GLU A 20 0.65 -17.65 5.55
N GLN A 21 1.09 -18.31 4.48
CA GLN A 21 2.50 -18.52 4.17
C GLN A 21 3.26 -17.20 4.07
N LEU A 22 2.67 -16.16 3.47
CA LEU A 22 3.33 -14.87 3.34
C LEU A 22 3.36 -14.14 4.68
N ARG A 23 2.28 -14.27 5.48
CA ARG A 23 2.15 -13.65 6.80
C ARG A 23 3.24 -14.09 7.75
N TYR A 24 3.45 -15.39 7.90
CA TYR A 24 4.37 -15.94 8.91
C TYR A 24 5.82 -16.02 8.45
N ASN A 25 6.10 -15.74 7.17
CA ASN A 25 7.45 -15.75 6.61
C ASN A 25 7.85 -14.34 6.13
N PHE A 26 7.69 -14.04 4.84
CA PHE A 26 8.15 -12.79 4.26
C PHE A 26 7.63 -11.53 4.98
N VAL A 27 6.34 -11.47 5.30
CA VAL A 27 5.74 -10.32 5.97
C VAL A 27 6.18 -10.22 7.43
N SER A 28 6.36 -11.33 8.15
CA SER A 28 6.85 -11.26 9.54
C SER A 28 8.25 -10.64 9.57
N HIS A 29 9.16 -11.07 8.70
CA HIS A 29 10.48 -10.45 8.56
C HIS A 29 10.45 -8.98 8.13
N LEU A 30 9.54 -8.61 7.21
CA LEU A 30 9.34 -7.21 6.83
C LEU A 30 8.83 -6.37 8.02
N SER A 31 7.96 -6.94 8.84
CA SER A 31 7.40 -6.31 10.03
C SER A 31 8.49 -6.06 11.08
N ASP A 32 9.29 -7.08 11.38
CA ASP A 32 10.43 -6.97 12.30
C ASP A 32 11.41 -5.89 11.81
N ALA A 33 11.69 -5.85 10.51
CA ALA A 33 12.57 -4.84 9.93
C ALA A 33 11.99 -3.42 10.04
N PHE A 34 10.67 -3.25 9.90
CA PHE A 34 10.02 -1.97 10.17
C PHE A 34 10.07 -1.57 11.64
N GLU A 35 9.91 -2.50 12.58
CA GLU A 35 10.05 -2.24 14.02
C GLU A 35 11.46 -1.78 14.37
N LEU A 36 12.48 -2.48 13.85
CA LEU A 36 13.89 -2.13 14.03
C LEU A 36 14.25 -0.74 13.49
N GLN A 37 13.48 -0.23 12.51
CA GLN A 37 13.66 1.10 11.92
C GLN A 37 12.64 2.13 12.43
N GLU A 38 11.86 1.79 13.47
CA GLU A 38 10.81 2.63 14.07
C GLU A 38 9.76 3.13 13.05
N ILE A 39 9.55 2.37 11.97
CA ILE A 39 8.55 2.66 10.95
C ILE A 39 7.20 2.16 11.46
N LYS A 40 6.27 3.08 11.71
CA LYS A 40 4.92 2.72 12.15
C LYS A 40 4.15 2.08 11.00
N TYR A 41 3.73 0.84 11.15
CA TYR A 41 2.97 0.13 10.12
C TYR A 41 1.62 -0.38 10.64
N PHE A 42 0.78 -0.82 9.72
CA PHE A 42 -0.45 -1.56 9.98
C PHE A 42 -0.52 -2.75 9.03
N ILE A 43 -0.73 -3.94 9.58
CA ILE A 43 -0.98 -5.18 8.83
C ILE A 43 -2.46 -5.49 8.89
N ASP A 44 -3.05 -5.82 7.74
CA ASP A 44 -4.33 -6.48 7.75
C ASP A 44 -4.22 -7.90 8.33
N LYS A 45 -4.84 -8.11 9.50
CA LYS A 45 -4.85 -9.39 10.22
C LYS A 45 -6.01 -10.30 9.78
N HIS A 46 -6.83 -9.91 8.79
CA HIS A 46 -8.09 -10.58 8.45
C HIS A 46 -7.97 -11.77 7.49
N GLU A 47 -7.14 -12.75 7.87
CA GLU A 47 -7.16 -14.06 7.20
C GLU A 47 -8.42 -14.86 7.54
N GLN A 48 -9.02 -14.59 8.72
CA GLN A 48 -10.30 -15.13 9.16
C GLN A 48 -11.33 -13.98 9.21
N ARG A 49 -12.46 -14.18 8.50
CA ARG A 49 -13.60 -13.24 8.41
C ARG A 49 -14.01 -12.70 9.79
N GLY A 50 -14.44 -11.44 9.85
CA GLY A 50 -15.24 -10.95 10.99
C GLY A 50 -14.95 -9.56 11.55
N LYS A 51 -14.35 -8.61 10.81
CA LYS A 51 -14.33 -7.20 11.25
C LYS A 51 -14.86 -6.25 10.17
N ASP A 52 -15.52 -5.20 10.66
CA ASP A 52 -16.27 -4.20 9.91
C ASP A 52 -15.42 -3.50 8.83
N LEU A 53 -15.82 -3.62 7.56
CA LEU A 53 -15.23 -2.98 6.36
C LEU A 53 -14.88 -1.50 6.61
N LYS A 54 -15.73 -0.83 7.37
CA LYS A 54 -15.58 0.60 7.66
C LYS A 54 -14.25 0.89 8.38
N HIS A 55 -13.83 0.04 9.30
CA HIS A 55 -12.65 0.32 10.12
C HIS A 55 -11.34 0.14 9.32
N LEU A 56 -11.33 -0.73 8.32
CA LEU A 56 -10.13 -0.97 7.53
C LEU A 56 -9.86 0.11 6.50
N PHE A 57 -10.91 0.59 5.81
CA PHE A 57 -10.78 1.77 4.95
C PHE A 57 -10.36 3.01 5.73
N VAL A 58 -10.67 3.08 7.03
CA VAL A 58 -10.13 4.12 7.92
C VAL A 58 -8.61 3.96 8.08
N ARG A 59 -8.09 2.75 8.29
CA ARG A 59 -6.64 2.51 8.41
C ARG A 59 -5.88 2.88 7.14
N ILE A 60 -6.43 2.54 5.96
CA ILE A 60 -5.84 2.98 4.68
C ILE A 60 -5.81 4.51 4.59
N LYS A 61 -6.89 5.20 5.00
CA LYS A 61 -6.94 6.67 5.04
C LYS A 61 -6.01 7.28 6.08
N GLU A 62 -5.71 6.58 7.17
CA GLU A 62 -4.78 6.98 8.22
C GLU A 62 -3.32 6.72 7.87
N SER A 63 -3.04 6.02 6.76
CA SER A 63 -1.69 5.75 6.25
C SER A 63 -1.25 6.74 5.18
N SER A 64 0.05 7.05 5.14
CA SER A 64 0.68 7.87 4.09
C SER A 64 1.22 7.05 2.92
N ILE A 65 1.63 5.81 3.21
CA ILE A 65 2.17 4.85 2.26
C ILE A 65 1.33 3.57 2.37
N ALA A 66 1.12 2.88 1.25
CA ALA A 66 0.61 1.52 1.23
C ALA A 66 1.49 0.64 0.35
N LEU A 67 1.84 -0.56 0.83
CA LEU A 67 2.48 -1.59 0.03
C LEU A 67 1.41 -2.57 -0.44
N ALA A 68 1.22 -2.65 -1.75
CA ALA A 68 0.40 -3.70 -2.37
C ALA A 68 1.30 -4.88 -2.68
N ILE A 69 1.32 -5.91 -1.82
CA ILE A 69 2.21 -7.06 -1.96
C ILE A 69 1.49 -8.15 -2.75
N PHE A 70 1.66 -8.10 -4.07
CA PHE A 70 1.11 -9.07 -5.00
C PHE A 70 1.85 -10.40 -4.88
N SER A 71 1.10 -11.46 -4.65
CA SER A 71 1.52 -12.86 -4.68
C SER A 71 0.48 -13.66 -5.48
N THR A 72 0.78 -14.92 -5.82
CA THR A 72 -0.17 -15.78 -6.55
C THR A 72 -1.52 -15.92 -5.82
N ARG A 73 -1.52 -15.81 -4.48
CA ARG A 73 -2.71 -15.93 -3.64
C ARG A 73 -3.43 -14.60 -3.37
N TYR A 74 -2.84 -13.48 -3.79
CA TYR A 74 -3.44 -12.15 -3.63
C TYR A 74 -4.90 -12.08 -4.11
N PRO A 75 -5.25 -12.59 -5.30
CA PRO A 75 -6.61 -12.50 -5.81
C PRO A 75 -7.52 -13.65 -5.33
N GLU A 76 -7.16 -14.40 -4.28
CA GLU A 76 -8.07 -15.35 -3.61
C GLU A 76 -9.04 -14.65 -2.63
N SER A 77 -8.88 -13.34 -2.42
CA SER A 77 -9.64 -12.57 -1.43
C SER A 77 -10.27 -11.34 -2.06
N SER A 78 -11.60 -11.36 -2.21
CA SER A 78 -12.39 -10.18 -2.63
C SER A 78 -12.08 -8.96 -1.78
N TRP A 79 -11.82 -9.19 -0.50
CA TRP A 79 -11.44 -8.15 0.44
C TRP A 79 -10.10 -7.49 0.09
N CYS A 80 -9.05 -8.28 -0.16
CA CYS A 80 -7.73 -7.76 -0.55
C CYS A 80 -7.82 -6.95 -1.84
N MET A 81 -8.70 -7.38 -2.76
CA MET A 81 -9.00 -6.70 -4.01
C MET A 81 -9.80 -5.39 -3.81
N ASP A 82 -10.76 -5.35 -2.87
CA ASP A 82 -11.52 -4.15 -2.53
C ASP A 82 -10.65 -3.10 -1.82
N GLU A 83 -9.69 -3.53 -1.00
CA GLU A 83 -8.66 -2.66 -0.44
C GLU A 83 -7.81 -2.02 -1.55
N LEU A 84 -7.40 -2.79 -2.55
CA LEU A 84 -6.66 -2.28 -3.71
C LEU A 84 -7.45 -1.19 -4.45
N VAL A 85 -8.76 -1.39 -4.63
CA VAL A 85 -9.65 -0.38 -5.22
C VAL A 85 -9.66 0.91 -4.40
N MET A 86 -9.71 0.79 -3.07
CA MET A 86 -9.66 1.96 -2.18
C MET A 86 -8.27 2.64 -2.23
N MET A 87 -7.19 1.87 -2.27
CA MET A 87 -5.83 2.36 -2.42
C MET A 87 -5.64 3.13 -3.73
N LYS A 88 -6.14 2.58 -4.85
CA LYS A 88 -6.19 3.28 -6.14
C LYS A 88 -6.91 4.61 -6.01
N LYS A 89 -8.12 4.61 -5.47
CA LYS A 89 -8.92 5.84 -5.27
C LYS A 89 -8.18 6.91 -4.47
N LEU A 90 -7.51 6.55 -3.37
CA LEU A 90 -6.73 7.51 -2.58
C LEU A 90 -5.44 7.95 -3.27
N SER A 91 -4.82 7.06 -4.05
CA SER A 91 -3.62 7.38 -4.82
C SER A 91 -3.93 8.38 -5.93
N ASP A 92 -5.04 8.21 -6.65
CA ASP A 92 -5.50 9.16 -7.69
C ASP A 92 -5.82 10.54 -7.10
N GLN A 93 -6.22 10.59 -5.81
CA GLN A 93 -6.45 11.83 -5.08
C GLN A 93 -5.16 12.45 -4.48
N GLY A 94 -4.00 11.82 -4.68
CA GLY A 94 -2.73 12.24 -4.07
C GLY A 94 -2.68 12.10 -2.54
N LYS A 95 -3.60 11.33 -1.94
CA LYS A 95 -3.74 11.17 -0.48
C LYS A 95 -2.98 9.97 0.09
N LEU A 96 -2.54 9.06 -0.79
CA LEU A 96 -1.82 7.84 -0.46
C LEU A 96 -0.78 7.55 -1.55
N LEU A 97 0.47 7.33 -1.15
CA LEU A 97 1.47 6.75 -2.06
C LEU A 97 1.33 5.23 -2.01
N VAL A 98 1.17 4.60 -3.17
CA VAL A 98 1.11 3.14 -3.27
C VAL A 98 2.38 2.64 -3.95
N ILE A 99 3.07 1.70 -3.30
CA ILE A 99 4.25 1.01 -3.83
C ILE A 99 3.85 -0.44 -4.11
N PRO A 100 3.79 -0.87 -5.38
CA PRO A 100 3.54 -2.27 -5.70
C PRO A 100 4.79 -3.11 -5.42
N ILE A 101 4.60 -4.23 -4.73
CA ILE A 101 5.62 -5.23 -4.42
C ILE A 101 5.22 -6.53 -5.10
N PHE A 102 6.02 -7.00 -6.05
CA PHE A 102 5.76 -8.22 -6.82
C PHE A 102 6.53 -9.39 -6.18
N TYR A 103 5.87 -10.12 -5.29
CA TYR A 103 6.46 -11.25 -4.59
C TYR A 103 6.25 -12.54 -5.41
N LYS A 104 7.30 -12.99 -6.10
CA LYS A 104 7.30 -14.24 -6.88
C LYS A 104 6.14 -14.32 -7.90
N VAL A 105 5.86 -13.18 -8.54
CA VAL A 105 4.86 -13.02 -9.61
C VAL A 105 5.38 -12.05 -10.67
N ASP A 106 4.97 -12.22 -11.92
CA ASP A 106 5.27 -11.25 -12.98
C ASP A 106 4.30 -10.06 -12.88
N ALA A 107 4.84 -8.84 -12.97
CA ALA A 107 4.03 -7.62 -12.98
C ALA A 107 3.04 -7.58 -14.16
N LYS A 108 3.33 -8.23 -15.29
CA LYS A 108 2.43 -8.36 -16.44
C LYS A 108 1.19 -9.18 -16.10
N ASP A 109 1.37 -10.28 -15.39
CA ASP A 109 0.27 -11.15 -14.95
C ASP A 109 -0.64 -10.44 -13.94
N VAL A 110 -0.03 -9.64 -13.05
CA VAL A 110 -0.79 -8.80 -12.12
C VAL A 110 -1.55 -7.71 -12.86
N LYS A 111 -0.90 -7.01 -13.80
CA LYS A 111 -1.50 -5.91 -14.57
C LYS A 111 -2.70 -6.38 -15.39
N LYS A 112 -2.59 -7.56 -16.02
CA LYS A 112 -3.62 -8.16 -16.86
C LYS A 112 -3.78 -9.63 -16.48
N PRO A 113 -4.68 -9.95 -15.53
CA PRO A 113 -4.88 -11.33 -15.09
C PRO A 113 -5.52 -12.16 -16.22
N THR A 114 -4.71 -12.98 -16.90
CA THR A 114 -5.19 -13.97 -17.89
C THR A 114 -5.29 -15.36 -17.26
N GLY A 115 -5.88 -16.34 -17.95
CA GLY A 115 -5.96 -17.71 -17.43
C GLY A 115 -4.64 -18.49 -17.44
N ASP A 116 -3.55 -17.90 -17.94
CA ASP A 116 -2.30 -18.61 -18.23
C ASP A 116 -1.35 -18.64 -17.03
N SER A 117 -1.46 -17.66 -16.13
CA SER A 117 -0.65 -17.57 -14.90
C SER A 117 -1.45 -17.98 -13.67
N GLU A 118 -0.78 -18.45 -12.62
CA GLU A 118 -1.46 -18.82 -11.36
C GLU A 118 -2.16 -17.61 -10.72
N PHE A 119 -1.56 -16.42 -10.82
CA PHE A 119 -2.21 -15.18 -10.38
C PHE A 119 -3.56 -14.98 -11.09
N GLY A 120 -3.56 -15.08 -12.41
CA GLY A 120 -4.78 -14.82 -13.17
C GLY A 120 -5.80 -15.95 -13.07
N LYS A 121 -5.40 -17.22 -12.93
CA LYS A 121 -6.31 -18.32 -12.58
C LYS A 121 -7.02 -18.06 -11.25
N ASN A 122 -6.28 -17.65 -10.21
CA ASN A 122 -6.87 -17.32 -8.91
C ASN A 122 -7.80 -16.10 -9.00
N PHE A 123 -7.45 -15.10 -9.81
CA PHE A 123 -8.34 -13.97 -10.10
C PHE A 123 -9.66 -14.40 -10.75
N TRP A 124 -9.61 -15.26 -11.77
CA TRP A 124 -10.82 -15.69 -12.46
C TRP A 124 -11.69 -16.61 -11.62
N ARG A 125 -11.10 -17.45 -10.76
CA ARG A 125 -11.86 -18.20 -9.74
C ARG A 125 -12.63 -17.28 -8.80
N LEU A 126 -12.00 -16.20 -8.30
CA LEU A 126 -12.69 -15.21 -7.48
C LEU A 126 -13.79 -14.47 -8.27
N ALA A 127 -13.56 -14.23 -9.56
CA ALA A 127 -14.49 -13.53 -10.43
C ALA A 127 -15.79 -14.31 -10.70
N GLU A 128 -15.78 -15.65 -10.62
CA GLU A 128 -16.97 -16.50 -10.81
C GLU A 128 -18.11 -16.13 -9.84
N ASP A 129 -17.78 -15.79 -8.60
CA ASP A 129 -18.74 -15.41 -7.55
C ASP A 129 -18.95 -13.88 -7.44
N SER A 130 -18.44 -13.10 -8.39
CA SER A 130 -18.37 -11.63 -8.31
C SER A 130 -19.22 -10.93 -9.37
N THR A 131 -19.67 -9.70 -9.07
CA THR A 131 -20.41 -8.89 -10.04
C THR A 131 -19.50 -8.32 -11.13
N GLY A 132 -20.04 -8.09 -12.34
CA GLY A 132 -19.29 -7.47 -13.43
C GLY A 132 -18.68 -6.10 -13.07
N ASP A 133 -19.41 -5.29 -12.29
CA ASP A 133 -18.91 -3.99 -11.79
C ASP A 133 -17.75 -4.14 -10.81
N GLN A 134 -17.78 -5.16 -9.96
CA GLN A 134 -16.70 -5.44 -9.01
C GLN A 134 -15.45 -5.93 -9.75
N ILE A 135 -15.61 -6.86 -10.68
CA ILE A 135 -14.52 -7.34 -11.55
C ILE A 135 -13.88 -6.19 -12.32
N LYS A 136 -14.69 -5.27 -12.86
CA LYS A 136 -14.20 -4.09 -13.58
C LYS A 136 -13.34 -3.20 -12.67
N LYS A 137 -13.82 -2.86 -11.47
CA LYS A 137 -13.08 -2.05 -10.50
C LYS A 137 -11.76 -2.71 -10.09
N TRP A 138 -11.76 -4.02 -9.88
CA TRP A 138 -10.56 -4.78 -9.56
C TRP A 138 -9.53 -4.75 -10.69
N LYS A 139 -9.95 -4.95 -11.95
CA LYS A 139 -9.06 -4.86 -13.12
C LYS A 139 -8.46 -3.47 -13.26
N GLU A 140 -9.27 -2.42 -13.12
CA GLU A 140 -8.79 -1.03 -13.16
C GLU A 140 -7.78 -0.72 -12.04
N ALA A 141 -8.00 -1.26 -10.84
CA ALA A 141 -7.09 -1.08 -9.72
C ALA A 141 -5.77 -1.84 -9.92
N LEU A 142 -5.83 -3.10 -10.36
CA LEU A 142 -4.65 -3.89 -10.71
C LEU A 142 -3.83 -3.21 -11.80
N GLU A 143 -4.45 -2.80 -12.91
CA GLU A 143 -3.76 -2.15 -14.01
C GLU A 143 -3.11 -0.83 -13.56
N SER A 144 -3.83 -0.01 -12.81
CA SER A 144 -3.35 1.30 -12.38
C SER A 144 -2.21 1.20 -11.37
N ILE A 145 -2.33 0.32 -10.37
CA ILE A 145 -1.33 0.19 -9.31
C ILE A 145 -0.08 -0.55 -9.79
N SER A 146 -0.21 -1.61 -10.59
CA SER A 146 0.94 -2.37 -11.12
C SER A 146 1.80 -1.57 -12.11
N CYS A 147 1.25 -0.53 -12.74
CA CYS A 147 2.03 0.36 -13.62
C CYS A 147 2.88 1.40 -12.86
N LYS A 148 2.74 1.52 -11.52
CA LYS A 148 3.59 2.40 -10.72
C LYS A 148 4.98 1.77 -10.55
N MET A 149 5.99 2.61 -10.30
CA MET A 149 7.31 2.10 -9.92
C MET A 149 7.21 1.25 -8.66
N GLY A 150 7.70 0.02 -8.73
CA GLY A 150 7.61 -0.98 -7.68
C GLY A 150 8.90 -1.77 -7.52
N LEU A 151 8.84 -2.78 -6.66
CA LEU A 151 9.94 -3.69 -6.35
C LEU A 151 9.51 -5.12 -6.66
N SER A 152 10.40 -5.93 -7.23
CA SER A 152 10.09 -7.30 -7.64
C SER A 152 11.08 -8.30 -7.06
N LEU A 153 10.56 -9.39 -6.49
CA LEU A 153 11.33 -10.54 -6.03
C LEU A 153 11.14 -11.70 -7.02
N GLY A 154 12.24 -12.13 -7.65
CA GLY A 154 12.25 -13.33 -8.48
C GLY A 154 12.41 -14.62 -7.67
N GLU A 155 12.17 -15.76 -8.30
CA GLU A 155 12.24 -17.10 -7.67
C GLU A 155 13.60 -17.43 -7.03
N LYS A 156 14.70 -16.93 -7.61
CA LYS A 156 16.07 -17.19 -7.15
C LYS A 156 16.69 -16.02 -6.39
N SER A 157 15.85 -15.12 -5.86
CA SER A 157 16.28 -13.93 -5.15
C SER A 157 16.21 -14.12 -3.63
N SER A 158 17.12 -13.45 -2.91
CA SER A 158 17.16 -13.45 -1.45
C SER A 158 16.02 -12.61 -0.87
N GLU A 159 15.10 -13.24 -0.13
CA GLU A 159 14.03 -12.53 0.60
C GLU A 159 14.62 -11.55 1.62
N SER A 160 15.74 -11.88 2.26
CA SER A 160 16.41 -11.01 3.22
C SER A 160 16.87 -9.70 2.59
N ASP A 161 17.49 -9.76 1.41
CA ASP A 161 17.96 -8.56 0.72
C ASP A 161 16.80 -7.75 0.16
N PHE A 162 15.75 -8.42 -0.29
CA PHE A 162 14.53 -7.76 -0.73
C PHE A 162 13.80 -7.03 0.39
N VAL A 163 13.74 -7.59 1.61
CA VAL A 163 13.23 -6.89 2.79
C VAL A 163 14.03 -5.61 3.05
N LYS A 164 15.37 -5.68 3.00
CA LYS A 164 16.23 -4.49 3.17
C LYS A 164 15.97 -3.44 2.09
N GLU A 165 15.74 -3.86 0.85
CA GLU A 165 15.41 -2.97 -0.27
C GLU A 165 14.08 -2.25 -0.04
N ILE A 166 13.03 -2.98 0.36
CA ILE A 166 11.71 -2.40 0.68
C ILE A 166 11.84 -1.37 1.81
N VAL A 167 12.55 -1.71 2.88
CA VAL A 167 12.76 -0.81 4.02
C VAL A 167 13.45 0.48 3.58
N LYS A 168 14.53 0.39 2.80
CA LYS A 168 15.24 1.56 2.26
C LYS A 168 14.33 2.43 1.40
N GLU A 169 13.53 1.82 0.54
CA GLU A 169 12.60 2.56 -0.33
C GLU A 169 11.52 3.28 0.48
N VAL A 170 10.96 2.62 1.50
CA VAL A 170 9.99 3.24 2.41
C VAL A 170 10.62 4.40 3.19
N GLN A 171 11.84 4.26 3.71
CA GLN A 171 12.56 5.33 4.39
C GLN A 171 12.78 6.54 3.49
N ARG A 172 13.27 6.31 2.26
CA ARG A 172 13.48 7.36 1.25
C ARG A 172 12.18 8.14 0.98
N VAL A 173 11.05 7.43 0.88
CA VAL A 173 9.74 8.05 0.70
C VAL A 173 9.33 8.88 1.91
N ILE A 174 9.51 8.37 3.13
CA ILE A 174 9.20 9.07 4.38
C ILE A 174 10.02 10.37 4.48
N GLU A 175 11.33 10.31 4.23
CA GLU A 175 12.23 11.46 4.24
C GLU A 175 11.80 12.52 3.22
N ALA A 176 11.38 12.09 2.03
CA ALA A 176 10.88 12.98 1.00
C ALA A 176 9.56 13.67 1.43
N PHE A 177 8.67 12.98 2.16
CA PHE A 177 7.47 13.61 2.73
C PHE A 177 7.80 14.63 3.82
N VAL A 178 8.73 14.31 4.73
CA VAL A 178 9.18 15.22 5.79
C VAL A 178 9.78 16.48 5.18
N SER A 179 10.65 16.32 4.18
CA SER A 179 11.32 17.43 3.48
C SER A 179 10.33 18.35 2.76
N ARG A 180 9.32 17.79 2.07
CA ARG A 180 8.25 18.56 1.43
C ARG A 180 7.42 19.34 2.44
N LYS A 181 7.06 18.74 3.59
CA LYS A 181 6.31 19.43 4.65
C LYS A 181 7.10 20.60 5.23
N LYS A 182 8.39 20.43 5.51
CA LYS A 182 9.27 21.51 6.00
C LYS A 182 9.29 22.70 5.03
N ARG A 183 9.44 22.44 3.72
CA ARG A 183 9.41 23.49 2.68
C ARG A 183 8.09 24.25 2.63
N VAL A 184 6.94 23.56 2.72
CA VAL A 184 5.63 24.21 2.73
C VAL A 184 5.44 25.09 3.96
N ILE A 185 5.86 24.62 5.14
CA ILE A 185 5.75 25.40 6.39
C ILE A 185 6.65 26.63 6.34
N PHE A 186 7.89 26.48 5.86
CA PHE A 186 8.85 27.58 5.80
C PHE A 186 8.48 28.60 4.72
N GLY A 187 8.03 28.16 3.54
CA GLY A 187 7.57 29.04 2.47
C GLY A 187 6.34 29.88 2.84
N ARG A 188 5.45 29.38 3.71
CA ARG A 188 4.32 30.16 4.24
C ARG A 188 4.73 31.24 5.24
N LYS A 189 5.88 31.12 5.91
CA LYS A 189 6.36 32.15 6.87
C LYS A 189 7.01 33.37 6.20
N VAL A 190 7.37 33.28 4.92
CA VAL A 190 8.07 34.36 4.18
C VAL A 190 7.07 35.27 3.42
N GLY A 191 5.77 34.97 3.45
CA GLY A 191 4.76 35.66 2.64
C GLY A 191 3.98 36.82 3.28
N ASP A 192 3.94 36.96 4.61
CA ASP A 192 3.02 37.90 5.27
C ASP A 192 3.71 38.82 6.30
N PHE A 193 4.72 39.58 5.86
CA PHE A 193 5.18 40.77 6.60
C PHE A 193 4.99 42.02 5.73
N GLN A 194 3.74 42.46 5.62
CA GLN A 194 3.46 43.82 5.22
C GLN A 194 3.60 44.70 6.47
N LEU A 195 4.74 45.39 6.58
CA LEU A 195 4.96 46.36 7.65
C LEU A 195 3.95 47.51 7.50
N PRO A 196 3.33 47.98 8.60
CA PRO A 196 2.46 49.15 8.53
C PRO A 196 3.30 50.38 8.19
N ILE A 197 2.92 51.05 7.11
CA ILE A 197 3.37 52.40 6.82
C ILE A 197 2.46 53.32 7.64
N TRP A 198 3.08 54.17 8.46
CA TRP A 198 2.46 55.06 9.45
C TRP A 198 1.32 55.92 8.91
#